data_AF-A0A5S9MA33-F1
#
_entry.id   AF-A0A5S9MA33-F1
#
_cell.length_a   1.000
_cell.length_b   1.000
_cell.length_c   1.000
_cell.angle_alpha   90.00
_cell.angle_beta   90.00
_cell.angle_gamma   90.00
#
_symmetry.space_group_name_H-M   'P 1'
#
loop_
_entity.id
_entity.type
_entity.pdbx_description
1 polymer ?
#
loop_
_entity_poly.entity_id
_entity_poly.type
_entity_poly.pdbx_seq_one_letter_code
_entity_poly.pdbx_strand_id
1 'polypeptide(L)'
;MTEEEEAVYSPELKGAFQLHYFKAHHSIVLQDSSISQSAASLMLEELMRQVPEETERLNRLTENGEFVLIPIHPLQVKVVMEKAFVKRYIEEGKLTYLGPLGSEYTATSSFRTVYQKDSAYMLKFSVPVKITNSLRINKQKELDRGVEMSRI
;
A
#
# COMPACT_ATOMS: atom_id res chain seq x y z
N MET A 1 -16.06 -3.45 -10.18
CA MET A 1 -15.26 -4.68 -10.14
C MET A 1 -15.82 -5.56 -11.25
N THR A 2 -14.98 -5.97 -12.18
CA THR A 2 -15.35 -6.98 -13.20
C THR A 2 -15.31 -8.38 -12.59
N GLU A 3 -15.84 -9.40 -13.28
CA GLU A 3 -15.77 -10.80 -12.83
C GLU A 3 -14.31 -11.27 -12.68
N GLU A 4 -13.42 -10.86 -13.58
CA GLU A 4 -11.98 -11.14 -13.49
C GLU A 4 -11.33 -10.51 -12.25
N GLU A 5 -11.69 -9.26 -11.93
CA GLU A 5 -11.21 -8.58 -10.74
C GLU A 5 -11.78 -9.23 -9.46
N GLU A 6 -13.01 -9.73 -9.51
CA GLU A 6 -13.61 -10.48 -8.41
C GLU A 6 -12.82 -11.76 -8.13
N ALA A 7 -12.51 -12.57 -9.16
CA ALA A 7 -11.72 -13.80 -8.99
C ALA A 7 -10.36 -13.57 -8.31
N VAL A 8 -9.73 -12.42 -8.55
CA VAL A 8 -8.39 -12.11 -8.03
C VAL A 8 -8.43 -11.41 -6.67
N TYR A 9 -9.36 -10.48 -6.45
CA TYR A 9 -9.35 -9.61 -5.26
C TYR A 9 -10.36 -10.01 -4.18
N SER A 10 -11.16 -11.04 -4.44
CA SER A 10 -12.18 -11.55 -3.53
C SER A 10 -11.65 -12.53 -2.48
N PRO A 11 -12.08 -12.41 -1.21
CA PRO A 11 -11.87 -13.47 -0.23
C PRO A 11 -12.69 -14.73 -0.51
N GLU A 12 -13.93 -14.64 -1.00
CA GLU A 12 -14.80 -15.79 -1.27
C GLU A 12 -14.29 -16.70 -2.39
N LEU A 13 -13.58 -16.14 -3.36
CA LEU A 13 -12.92 -16.90 -4.44
C LEU A 13 -11.46 -17.28 -4.10
N LYS A 14 -11.02 -17.00 -2.87
CA LYS A 14 -9.64 -17.24 -2.40
C LYS A 14 -8.60 -16.58 -3.32
N GLY A 15 -8.93 -15.39 -3.81
CA GLY A 15 -8.06 -14.63 -4.68
C GLY A 15 -6.75 -14.25 -3.99
N ALA A 16 -5.66 -14.27 -4.76
CA ALA A 16 -4.32 -13.92 -4.30
C ALA A 16 -3.68 -12.95 -5.31
N PHE A 17 -2.98 -11.95 -4.80
CA PHE A 17 -2.37 -10.91 -5.64
C PHE A 17 -1.20 -10.24 -4.94
N GLN A 18 -0.21 -9.81 -5.72
CA GLN A 18 0.84 -8.94 -5.21
C GLN A 18 0.30 -7.52 -5.00
N LEU A 19 0.80 -6.86 -3.96
CA LEU A 19 0.62 -5.42 -3.83
C LEU A 19 1.46 -4.71 -4.89
N HIS A 20 0.99 -3.53 -5.30
CA HIS A 20 1.76 -2.67 -6.16
C HIS A 20 2.48 -1.63 -5.31
N TYR A 21 3.55 -1.03 -5.85
CA TYR A 21 4.32 -0.02 -5.12
C TYR A 21 4.51 1.26 -5.92
N PHE A 22 4.54 2.37 -5.20
CA PHE A 22 5.07 3.64 -5.67
C PHE A 22 6.37 3.97 -4.94
N LYS A 23 7.35 4.51 -5.67
CA LYS A 23 8.43 5.31 -5.08
C LYS A 23 7.95 6.75 -4.97
N ALA A 24 7.94 7.32 -3.78
CA ALA A 24 7.44 8.67 -3.53
C ALA A 24 8.47 9.51 -2.79
N HIS A 25 8.68 10.75 -3.22
CA HIS A 25 9.54 11.70 -2.53
C HIS A 25 8.93 12.06 -1.17
N HIS A 26 9.74 12.12 -0.11
CA HIS A 26 9.25 12.29 1.26
C HIS A 26 8.36 13.55 1.43
N SER A 27 8.61 14.60 0.63
CA SER A 27 7.83 15.86 0.67
C SER A 27 6.36 15.71 0.27
N ILE A 28 5.98 14.60 -0.37
CA ILE A 28 4.58 14.33 -0.78
C ILE A 28 3.95 13.20 0.04
N VAL A 29 4.65 12.73 1.08
CA VAL A 29 4.22 11.61 1.92
C VAL A 29 3.90 12.11 3.31
N LEU A 30 2.68 11.82 3.75
CA LEU A 30 2.30 11.94 5.15
C LEU A 30 2.22 10.54 5.76
N GLN A 31 2.90 10.35 6.88
CA GLN A 31 2.94 9.09 7.61
C GLN A 31 3.03 9.34 9.12
N ASP A 32 2.63 8.36 9.91
CA ASP A 32 2.84 8.30 11.35
C ASP A 32 2.98 6.83 11.76
N SER A 33 3.52 6.58 12.95
CA SER A 33 3.74 5.26 13.51
C SER A 33 3.57 5.28 15.03
N SER A 34 3.01 4.24 15.61
CA SER A 34 2.89 4.12 17.07
C SER A 34 4.18 3.67 17.74
N ILE A 35 5.16 3.19 16.96
CA ILE A 35 6.49 2.81 17.42
C ILE A 35 7.55 3.77 16.88
N SER A 36 8.80 3.62 17.34
CA SER A 36 9.92 4.51 16.95
C SER A 36 10.27 4.45 15.46
N GLN A 37 10.04 3.32 14.80
CA GLN A 37 10.25 3.18 13.36
C GLN A 37 9.12 3.82 12.56
N SER A 38 9.46 4.51 11.47
CA SER A 38 8.47 5.08 10.54
C SER A 38 7.67 3.98 9.81
N ALA A 39 6.42 4.28 9.44
CA ALA A 39 5.60 3.34 8.68
C ALA A 39 6.26 2.95 7.35
N ALA A 40 6.89 3.90 6.66
CA ALA A 40 7.64 3.65 5.43
C ALA A 40 8.82 2.69 5.65
N SER A 41 9.58 2.86 6.74
CA SER A 41 10.69 1.95 7.09
C SER A 41 10.21 0.54 7.36
N LEU A 42 9.12 0.39 8.11
CA LEU A 42 8.52 -0.92 8.39
C LEU A 42 8.06 -1.63 7.10
N MET A 43 7.44 -0.89 6.18
CA MET A 43 7.01 -1.45 4.90
C MET A 43 8.18 -1.82 3.99
N LEU A 44 9.26 -1.03 4.00
CA LEU A 44 10.48 -1.37 3.26
C LEU A 44 11.11 -2.65 3.80
N GLU A 45 11.25 -2.78 5.13
CA GLU A 45 11.80 -3.97 5.77
C GLU A 45 10.96 -5.22 5.49
N GLU A 46 9.63 -5.12 5.54
CA GLU A 46 8.72 -6.22 5.16
C GLU A 46 8.90 -6.61 3.68
N LEU A 47 8.98 -5.63 2.78
CA LEU A 47 9.17 -5.91 1.35
C LEU A 47 10.52 -6.59 1.08
N MET A 48 11.61 -6.11 1.69
CA MET A 48 12.94 -6.72 1.53
C MET A 48 12.99 -8.16 2.08
N ARG A 49 12.25 -8.45 3.16
CA ARG A 49 12.09 -9.83 3.65
C ARG A 49 11.37 -10.73 2.63
N GLN A 50 10.38 -10.18 1.93
CA GLN A 50 9.58 -10.93 0.94
C GLN A 50 10.31 -11.19 -0.37
N VAL A 51 11.23 -10.29 -0.77
CA VAL A 51 12.02 -10.40 -2.01
C VAL A 51 13.51 -10.14 -1.75
N PRO A 52 14.24 -11.06 -1.10
CA PRO A 52 15.65 -10.88 -0.77
C PRO A 52 16.52 -10.54 -1.99
N GLU A 53 16.19 -11.08 -3.15
CA GLU A 53 16.86 -10.84 -4.43
C GLU A 53 16.73 -9.40 -4.94
N GLU A 54 15.69 -8.66 -4.54
CA GLU A 54 15.48 -7.25 -4.92
C GLU A 54 16.10 -6.26 -3.92
N THR A 55 16.64 -6.74 -2.79
CA THR A 55 17.16 -5.92 -1.67
C THR A 55 18.08 -4.79 -2.14
N GLU A 56 19.05 -5.09 -3.01
CA GLU A 56 20.00 -4.08 -3.49
C GLU A 56 19.32 -2.98 -4.30
N ARG A 57 18.34 -3.35 -5.14
CA ARG A 57 17.54 -2.39 -5.91
C ARG A 57 16.67 -1.55 -4.99
N LEU A 58 16.00 -2.15 -3.99
CA LEU A 58 15.14 -1.42 -3.05
C LEU A 58 15.94 -0.42 -2.20
N ASN A 59 17.15 -0.80 -1.78
CA ASN A 59 18.07 0.10 -1.09
C ASN A 59 18.47 1.28 -1.98
N ARG A 60 18.84 1.05 -3.25
CA ARG A 60 19.15 2.15 -4.17
C ARG A 60 17.96 3.09 -4.42
N LEU A 61 16.74 2.56 -4.45
CA LEU A 61 15.53 3.37 -4.65
C LEU A 61 15.20 4.28 -3.46
N THR A 62 15.70 3.94 -2.27
CA THR A 62 15.42 4.65 -1.00
C THR A 62 16.68 5.26 -0.39
N GLU A 63 17.77 5.27 -1.14
CA GLU A 63 19.06 5.78 -0.72
C GLU A 63 18.93 7.24 -0.27
N ASN A 64 19.64 7.61 0.80
CA ASN A 64 19.62 8.93 1.43
C ASN A 64 18.27 9.37 2.03
N GLY A 65 17.23 8.53 2.00
CA GLY A 65 15.93 8.79 2.63
C GLY A 65 15.06 9.82 1.92
N GLU A 66 15.45 10.30 0.74
CA GLU A 66 14.65 11.26 -0.05
C GLU A 66 13.37 10.63 -0.59
N PHE A 67 13.41 9.32 -0.85
CA PHE A 67 12.29 8.56 -1.37
C PHE A 67 11.92 7.39 -0.45
N VAL A 68 10.63 7.11 -0.39
CA VAL A 68 10.05 5.97 0.32
C VAL A 68 9.23 5.11 -0.62
N LEU A 69 9.04 3.85 -0.25
CA LEU A 69 8.16 2.93 -0.97
C LEU A 69 6.80 2.86 -0.29
N ILE A 70 5.73 3.06 -1.06
CA ILE A 70 4.36 3.06 -0.56
C ILE A 70 3.60 1.91 -1.23
N PRO A 71 3.12 0.91 -0.46
CA PRO A 71 2.26 -0.13 -1.01
C PRO A 71 0.89 0.45 -1.37
N ILE A 72 0.32 -0.07 -2.45
CA ILE A 72 -1.02 0.28 -2.91
C ILE A 72 -1.73 -0.98 -3.41
N HIS A 73 -3.03 -1.08 -3.11
CA HIS A 73 -3.85 -2.17 -3.63
C HIS A 73 -4.00 -2.04 -5.15
N PRO A 74 -3.90 -3.12 -5.96
CA PRO A 74 -4.02 -3.05 -7.42
C PRO A 74 -5.27 -2.32 -7.94
N LEU A 75 -6.45 -2.62 -7.36
CA LEU A 75 -7.71 -1.89 -7.64
C LEU A 75 -7.65 -0.37 -7.41
N GLN A 76 -6.79 0.13 -6.52
CA GLN A 76 -6.63 1.57 -6.31
C GLN A 76 -5.76 2.22 -7.39
N VAL A 77 -4.83 1.48 -8.00
CA VAL A 77 -3.85 2.03 -8.95
C VAL A 77 -4.55 2.72 -10.10
N LYS A 78 -5.53 2.05 -10.74
CA LYS A 78 -6.29 2.61 -11.87
C LYS A 78 -6.90 3.97 -11.52
N VAL A 79 -7.55 4.06 -10.35
CA VAL A 79 -8.24 5.27 -9.88
C VAL A 79 -7.27 6.40 -9.50
N VAL A 80 -6.14 6.06 -8.87
CA VAL A 80 -5.14 7.04 -8.43
C VAL A 80 -4.40 7.63 -9.64
N MET A 81 -4.06 6.80 -10.63
CA MET A 81 -3.35 7.22 -11.85
C MET A 81 -4.15 8.21 -12.71
N GLU A 82 -5.48 8.24 -12.57
CA GLU A 82 -6.34 9.21 -13.27
C GLU A 82 -6.31 10.61 -12.64
N LYS A 83 -5.84 10.76 -11.39
CA LYS A 83 -5.87 12.03 -10.68
C LYS A 83 -4.82 13.01 -11.21
N ALA A 84 -5.24 14.24 -11.49
CA ALA A 84 -4.36 15.29 -12.01
C ALA A 84 -3.12 15.54 -11.14
N PHE A 85 -3.28 15.57 -9.80
CA PHE A 85 -2.14 15.78 -8.90
C PHE A 85 -1.14 14.63 -8.91
N VAL A 86 -1.59 13.39 -9.15
CA VAL A 86 -0.72 12.21 -9.26
C VAL A 86 0.11 12.29 -10.54
N LYS A 87 -0.55 12.62 -11.67
CA LYS A 87 0.13 12.84 -12.96
C LYS A 87 1.20 13.93 -12.84
N ARG A 88 0.86 15.05 -12.19
CA ARG A 88 1.82 16.13 -11.91
C ARG A 88 3.01 15.64 -11.09
N TYR A 89 2.80 14.87 -10.01
CA TYR A 89 3.93 14.36 -9.22
C TYR A 89 4.81 13.38 -9.99
N ILE A 90 4.25 12.63 -10.94
CA ILE A 90 5.01 11.77 -11.85
C ILE A 90 5.85 12.63 -12.80
N GLU A 91 5.26 13.66 -13.40
CA GLU A 91 5.96 14.62 -14.28
C GLU A 91 7.09 15.36 -13.55
N GLU A 92 6.88 15.73 -12.28
CA GLU A 92 7.88 16.35 -11.41
C GLU A 92 8.95 15.38 -10.88
N GLY A 93 8.86 14.08 -11.19
CA GLY A 93 9.79 13.05 -10.69
C GLY A 93 9.63 12.74 -9.20
N LYS A 94 8.62 13.29 -8.53
CA LYS A 94 8.33 13.06 -7.10
C LYS A 94 7.59 11.75 -6.85
N LEU A 95 6.99 11.14 -7.88
CA LEU A 95 6.29 9.88 -7.78
C LEU A 95 6.65 8.97 -8.96
N THR A 96 6.89 7.69 -8.70
CA THR A 96 7.18 6.70 -9.75
C THR A 96 6.42 5.42 -9.44
N TYR A 97 5.65 4.93 -10.39
CA TYR A 97 4.97 3.64 -10.27
C TYR A 97 5.95 2.49 -10.54
N LEU A 98 6.06 1.54 -9.61
CA LEU A 98 7.00 0.41 -9.70
C LEU A 98 6.34 -0.89 -10.14
N GLY A 99 5.00 -0.98 -10.07
CA GLY A 99 4.28 -2.21 -10.39
C GLY A 99 4.16 -3.20 -9.22
N PRO A 100 3.74 -4.45 -9.49
CA PRO A 100 3.58 -5.49 -8.48
C PRO A 100 4.94 -5.94 -7.92
N LEU A 101 5.04 -6.07 -6.59
CA LEU A 101 6.25 -6.53 -5.90
C LEU A 101 5.88 -7.27 -4.59
N GLY A 102 6.77 -8.12 -4.11
CA GLY A 102 6.62 -8.84 -2.84
C GLY A 102 5.79 -10.12 -2.96
N SER A 103 5.39 -10.67 -1.81
CA SER A 103 4.56 -11.86 -1.77
C SER A 103 3.11 -11.57 -2.15
N GLU A 104 2.36 -12.62 -2.51
CA GLU A 104 0.92 -12.49 -2.70
C GLU A 104 0.19 -12.35 -1.36
N TYR A 105 -0.82 -11.50 -1.34
CA TYR A 105 -1.75 -11.32 -0.23
C TYR A 105 -3.13 -11.84 -0.62
N THR A 106 -3.90 -12.28 0.37
CA THR A 106 -5.32 -12.59 0.23
C THR A 106 -6.15 -11.55 0.95
N ALA A 107 -7.26 -11.13 0.35
CA ALA A 107 -8.20 -10.22 0.98
C ALA A 107 -8.88 -10.89 2.19
N THR A 108 -9.22 -10.08 3.20
CA THR A 108 -10.16 -10.48 4.27
C THR A 108 -11.60 -10.18 3.86
N SER A 109 -12.58 -10.54 4.68
CA SER A 109 -14.01 -10.21 4.45
C SER A 109 -14.31 -8.71 4.26
N SER A 110 -13.39 -7.82 4.64
CA SER A 110 -13.52 -6.39 4.40
C SER A 110 -13.10 -5.94 3.00
N PHE A 111 -12.55 -6.84 2.17
CA PHE A 111 -11.80 -6.64 0.91
C PHE A 111 -10.56 -5.76 1.03
N ARG A 112 -10.68 -4.66 1.76
CA ARG A 112 -9.66 -3.63 1.88
C ARG A 112 -8.53 -3.96 2.85
N THR A 113 -8.75 -4.92 3.74
CA THR A 113 -7.68 -5.44 4.61
C THR A 113 -7.17 -6.72 3.98
N VAL A 114 -5.87 -6.82 3.78
CA VAL A 114 -5.21 -7.96 3.16
C VAL A 114 -4.26 -8.63 4.13
N TYR A 115 -4.06 -9.93 3.95
CA TYR A 115 -3.28 -10.79 4.82
C TYR A 115 -2.25 -11.57 4.00
N GLN A 116 -1.03 -11.67 4.53
CA GLN A 116 -0.01 -12.60 4.08
C GLN A 116 0.55 -13.31 5.31
N LYS A 117 0.73 -14.63 5.21
CA LYS A 117 1.01 -15.51 6.35
C LYS A 117 2.31 -15.20 7.11
N ASP A 118 3.34 -14.79 6.38
CA ASP A 118 4.69 -14.54 6.86
C ASP A 118 4.95 -13.06 7.13
N SER A 119 3.96 -12.18 6.88
CA SER A 119 4.03 -10.75 7.17
C SER A 119 3.67 -10.50 8.63
N ALA A 120 4.42 -9.60 9.25
CA ALA A 120 4.15 -9.17 10.62
C ALA A 120 2.89 -8.30 10.74
N TYR A 121 2.37 -7.79 9.62
CA TYR A 121 1.28 -6.82 9.59
C TYR A 121 0.17 -7.23 8.62
N MET A 122 -1.08 -6.98 9.00
CA MET A 122 -2.17 -6.90 8.04
C MET A 122 -2.28 -5.47 7.50
N LEU A 123 -2.37 -5.32 6.18
CA LEU A 123 -2.42 -4.01 5.54
C LEU A 123 -3.85 -3.63 5.18
N LYS A 124 -4.23 -2.37 5.44
CA LYS A 124 -5.60 -1.88 5.25
C LYS A 124 -5.66 -0.67 4.34
N PHE A 125 -6.27 -0.84 3.17
CA PHE A 125 -6.28 0.12 2.08
C PHE A 125 -7.60 0.90 1.93
N SER A 126 -7.58 1.95 1.12
CA SER A 126 -8.75 2.70 0.68
C SER A 126 -9.25 2.18 -0.67
N VAL A 127 -9.90 1.03 -0.72
CA VAL A 127 -10.27 0.38 -1.99
C VAL A 127 -11.58 1.00 -2.55
N PRO A 128 -11.65 1.34 -3.85
CA PRO A 128 -12.85 1.90 -4.51
C PRO A 128 -13.96 0.85 -4.75
N VAL A 129 -14.16 -0.07 -3.82
CA VAL A 129 -15.23 -1.09 -3.87
C VAL A 129 -16.36 -0.64 -2.94
N LYS A 130 -17.59 -0.66 -3.45
CA LYS A 130 -18.79 -0.42 -2.63
C LYS A 130 -19.11 -1.70 -1.86
N ILE A 131 -18.90 -1.67 -0.54
CA ILE A 131 -19.39 -2.72 0.35
C ILE A 131 -20.49 -2.09 1.18
N THR A 132 -21.70 -2.66 1.09
CA THR A 132 -22.91 -2.21 1.82
C THR A 132 -23.15 -0.70 1.71
N ASN A 133 -23.27 -0.17 0.48
CA ASN A 133 -23.58 1.25 0.19
C ASN A 133 -22.61 2.31 0.73
N SER A 134 -21.43 1.94 1.23
CA SER A 134 -20.39 2.90 1.62
C SER A 134 -19.15 2.76 0.75
N LEU A 135 -18.62 3.89 0.27
CA LEU A 135 -17.24 3.96 -0.23
C LEU A 135 -16.29 3.69 0.94
N ARG A 136 -15.26 2.89 0.69
CA ARG A 136 -14.28 2.49 1.72
C ARG A 136 -12.99 3.29 1.56
N ILE A 137 -13.03 4.54 2.00
CA ILE A 137 -11.87 5.43 2.07
C ILE A 137 -11.42 5.50 3.54
N ASN A 138 -10.15 5.22 3.82
CA ASN A 138 -9.55 5.54 5.12
C ASN A 138 -9.43 7.06 5.21
N LYS A 139 -10.16 7.67 6.14
CA LYS A 139 -10.04 9.12 6.38
C LYS A 139 -8.81 9.38 7.23
N GLN A 140 -8.15 10.52 7.01
CA GLN A 140 -6.97 10.92 7.80
C GLN A 140 -7.24 10.85 9.32
N LYS A 141 -8.36 11.42 9.77
CA LYS A 141 -8.81 11.35 11.17
C LYS A 141 -8.99 9.91 11.73
N GLU A 142 -9.25 8.93 10.86
CA GLU A 142 -9.35 7.53 11.27
C GLU A 142 -7.97 6.87 11.40
N LEU A 143 -6.99 7.31 10.59
CA LEU A 143 -5.60 6.88 10.68
C LEU A 143 -4.94 7.44 11.94
N ASP A 144 -5.12 8.73 12.20
CA ASP A 144 -4.54 9.42 13.37
C ASP A 144 -4.98 8.74 14.68
N ARG A 145 -6.28 8.41 14.80
CA ARG A 145 -6.83 7.69 15.96
C ARG A 145 -6.25 6.29 16.17
N GLY A 146 -5.89 5.59 15.09
CA GLY A 146 -5.29 4.26 15.20
C GLY A 146 -3.91 4.30 15.86
N VAL A 147 -3.14 5.35 15.56
CA VAL A 147 -1.84 5.59 16.19
C VAL A 147 -2.01 6.10 17.62
N GLU A 148 -2.94 7.01 17.87
CA GLU A 148 -3.22 7.53 19.22
C GLU A 148 -3.64 6.42 20.20
N MET A 149 -4.58 5.54 19.81
CA MET A 149 -5.09 4.48 20.69
C MET A 149 -4.04 3.42 21.05
N SER A 150 -2.96 3.29 20.26
CA SER A 150 -1.86 2.36 20.56
C SER A 150 -0.72 2.99 21.38
N ARG A 151 -0.78 4.32 21.61
CA ARG A 151 0.15 5.06 22.49
C ARG A 151 -0.38 5.20 23.94
N ILE A 152 -1.61 4.77 24.20
CA ILE A 152 -2.27 4.75 25.53
C ILE A 152 -1.97 3.42 26.21
#